data_AF-A0A653WJ58-F1
#
_entry.id   AF-A0A653WJ58-F1
#
_cell.length_a   1.000
_cell.length_b   1.000
_cell.length_c   1.000
_cell.angle_alpha   90.00
_cell.angle_beta   90.00
_cell.angle_gamma   90.00
#
_symmetry.space_group_name_H-M   'P 1'
#
loop_
_entity.id
_entity.type
_entity.pdbx_description
1 polymer ?
#
loop_
_entity_poly.entity_id
_entity_poly.type
_entity_poly.pdbx_seq_one_letter_code
_entity_poly.pdbx_strand_id
1 'polypeptide(L)'
;MDGTVPGFVPRLLTDASVGLFRADERVFESMVDGWRAQMLARGLTTATIENRSRLVRRFQQFTGEFPWHWRPVDIEEFLAERRSGEKPISLSTLRSDSNAVAMFCAYLTHPAYGRADFCQRTFGEIPAQICFEWNTPRHTTDDAGGAAHHRGNNHWS
;
A
#
# COMPACT_ATOMS: atom_id res chain seq x y z
N MET A 1 24.43 -41.05 16.70
CA MET A 1 23.57 -41.58 15.61
C MET A 1 22.35 -40.67 15.57
N ASP A 2 22.46 -39.55 14.85
CA ASP A 2 21.38 -38.57 14.73
C ASP A 2 20.35 -39.09 13.73
N GLY A 3 19.20 -39.48 14.27
CA GLY A 3 18.05 -39.96 13.50
C GLY A 3 17.30 -38.82 12.84
N THR A 4 17.82 -38.32 11.72
CA THR A 4 17.02 -37.52 10.79
C THR A 4 16.09 -38.48 10.07
N VAL A 5 14.83 -38.54 10.51
CA VAL A 5 13.77 -39.27 9.81
C VAL A 5 13.47 -38.54 8.49
N PRO A 6 13.71 -39.14 7.30
CA PRO A 6 13.32 -38.55 6.04
C PRO A 6 11.79 -38.53 5.98
N GLY A 7 11.19 -37.34 5.86
CA GLY A 7 9.73 -37.18 5.75
C GLY A 7 9.04 -36.54 6.95
N PHE A 8 9.76 -35.95 7.90
CA PHE A 8 9.11 -35.07 8.88
C PHE A 8 8.69 -33.76 8.20
N VAL A 9 7.45 -33.74 7.72
CA VAL A 9 6.75 -32.49 7.41
C VAL A 9 6.12 -32.04 8.72
N PRO A 10 6.55 -30.92 9.33
CA PRO A 10 5.93 -30.39 10.54
C PRO A 10 4.40 -30.40 10.42
N ARG A 11 3.70 -30.82 11.48
CA ARG A 11 2.22 -30.89 11.50
C ARG A 11 1.56 -29.56 11.13
N LEU A 12 2.27 -28.45 11.36
CA LEU A 12 1.88 -27.10 10.96
C LEU A 12 1.74 -26.92 9.44
N LEU A 13 2.42 -27.72 8.61
CA LEU A 13 2.33 -27.70 7.15
C LEU A 13 1.31 -28.70 6.58
N THR A 14 0.76 -29.59 7.41
CA THR A 14 -0.31 -30.53 7.02
C THR A 14 -1.71 -29.99 7.30
N ASP A 15 -1.82 -28.92 8.10
CA ASP A 15 -3.05 -28.16 8.22
C ASP A 15 -3.22 -27.28 6.98
N ALA A 16 -4.22 -27.58 6.16
CA ALA A 16 -4.52 -26.82 4.95
C ALA A 16 -4.75 -25.33 5.23
N SER A 17 -5.29 -24.98 6.41
CA SER A 17 -5.53 -23.58 6.80
C SER A 17 -4.22 -22.84 7.07
N VAL A 18 -3.25 -23.47 7.74
CA VAL A 18 -1.93 -22.89 7.99
C VAL A 18 -1.09 -22.88 6.71
N GLY A 19 -1.24 -23.90 5.87
CA GLY A 19 -0.65 -23.92 4.53
C GLY A 19 -1.12 -22.73 3.68
N LEU A 20 -2.41 -22.39 3.76
CA LEU A 20 -3.03 -21.24 3.09
C LEU A 20 -2.57 -19.91 3.69
N PHE A 21 -2.56 -19.76 5.02
CA PHE A 21 -2.05 -18.55 5.70
C PHE A 21 -0.62 -18.20 5.26
N ARG A 22 0.24 -19.22 5.11
CA ARG A 22 1.60 -19.04 4.59
C ARG A 22 1.63 -18.81 3.08
N ALA A 23 0.63 -19.27 2.33
CA ALA A 23 0.53 -19.00 0.91
C ALA A 23 0.19 -17.52 0.66
N ASP A 24 -0.71 -16.94 1.44
CA ASP A 24 -1.09 -15.54 1.35
C ASP A 24 0.13 -14.61 1.56
N GLU A 25 0.88 -14.83 2.64
CA GLU A 25 2.12 -14.10 2.93
C GLU A 25 3.14 -14.21 1.79
N ARG A 26 3.39 -15.44 1.30
CA ARG A 26 4.35 -15.68 0.20
C ARG A 26 3.92 -14.99 -1.08
N VAL A 27 2.63 -15.05 -1.42
CA VAL A 27 2.09 -14.42 -2.62
C VAL A 27 2.19 -12.91 -2.50
N PHE A 28 1.83 -12.34 -1.35
CA PHE A 28 1.97 -10.92 -1.08
C PHE A 28 3.42 -10.44 -1.24
N GLU A 29 4.39 -11.13 -0.64
CA GLU A 29 5.80 -10.76 -0.81
C GLU A 29 6.25 -10.88 -2.27
N SER A 30 5.78 -11.90 -3.01
CA SER A 30 6.07 -12.02 -4.45
C SER A 30 5.50 -10.86 -5.28
N MET A 31 4.37 -10.29 -4.86
CA MET A 31 3.77 -9.11 -5.49
C MET A 31 4.57 -7.86 -5.18
N VAL A 32 5.02 -7.69 -3.93
CA VAL A 32 5.89 -6.58 -3.53
C VAL A 32 7.21 -6.65 -4.29
N ASP A 33 7.82 -7.83 -4.44
CA ASP A 33 9.06 -8.00 -5.22
C ASP A 33 8.88 -7.69 -6.71
N GLY A 34 7.77 -8.15 -7.31
CA GLY A 34 7.43 -7.79 -8.68
C GLY A 34 7.23 -6.28 -8.87
N TRP A 35 6.61 -5.61 -7.90
CA TRP A 35 6.43 -4.16 -7.92
C TRP A 35 7.76 -3.40 -7.74
N ARG A 36 8.66 -3.90 -6.88
CA ARG A 36 10.03 -3.38 -6.72
C ARG A 36 10.79 -3.45 -8.04
N ALA A 37 10.75 -4.59 -8.73
CA ALA A 37 11.36 -4.77 -10.04
C ALA A 37 10.77 -3.80 -11.08
N GLN A 38 9.44 -3.61 -11.08
CA GLN A 38 8.77 -2.64 -11.96
C GLN A 38 9.26 -1.20 -11.71
N MET A 39 9.33 -0.78 -10.45
CA MET A 39 9.79 0.57 -10.10
C MET A 39 11.27 0.78 -10.47
N LEU A 40 12.11 -0.24 -10.26
CA LEU A 40 13.52 -0.21 -10.65
C LEU A 40 13.66 -0.07 -12.18
N ALA A 41 12.90 -0.84 -12.96
CA ALA A 41 12.90 -0.75 -14.42
C ALA A 41 12.41 0.63 -14.93
N ARG A 42 11.65 1.37 -14.12
CA ARG A 42 11.21 2.74 -14.38
C ARG A 42 12.16 3.82 -13.87
N GLY A 43 13.34 3.45 -13.36
CA GLY A 43 14.38 4.38 -12.93
C GLY A 43 14.13 5.05 -11.57
N LEU A 44 13.26 4.49 -10.73
CA LEU A 44 13.09 5.01 -9.37
C LEU A 44 14.32 4.69 -8.52
N THR A 45 14.66 5.60 -7.60
CA THR A 45 15.77 5.39 -6.68
C THR A 45 15.49 4.25 -5.70
N THR A 46 16.53 3.53 -5.28
CA THR A 46 16.43 2.44 -4.29
C THR A 46 15.77 2.89 -3.00
N ALA A 47 16.11 4.09 -2.51
CA ALA A 47 15.48 4.69 -1.34
C ALA A 47 13.96 4.89 -1.50
N THR A 48 13.52 5.35 -2.69
CA THR A 48 12.09 5.51 -2.98
C THR A 48 11.39 4.15 -3.02
N ILE A 49 12.02 3.15 -3.66
CA ILE A 49 11.51 1.79 -3.76
C ILE A 49 11.35 1.16 -2.37
N GLU A 50 12.35 1.30 -1.51
CA GLU A 50 12.32 0.80 -0.13
C GLU A 50 11.24 1.47 0.71
N ASN A 51 11.14 2.80 0.68
CA ASN A 51 10.12 3.53 1.42
C ASN A 51 8.71 3.09 1.02
N ARG A 52 8.44 2.98 -0.28
CA ARG A 52 7.15 2.52 -0.81
C ARG A 52 6.85 1.07 -0.43
N SER A 53 7.85 0.18 -0.53
CA SER A 53 7.69 -1.23 -0.15
C SER A 53 7.40 -1.38 1.35
N ARG A 54 8.11 -0.63 2.20
CA ARG A 54 7.88 -0.64 3.66
C ARG A 54 6.49 -0.16 4.01
N LEU A 55 6.01 0.88 3.33
CA LEU A 55 4.68 1.41 3.55
C LEU A 55 3.57 0.42 3.17
N VAL A 56 3.67 -0.26 2.03
CA VAL A 56 2.69 -1.28 1.62
C VAL A 56 2.67 -2.45 2.61
N ARG A 57 3.83 -2.88 3.11
CA ARG A 57 3.90 -3.88 4.19
C ARG A 57 3.30 -3.37 5.50
N ARG A 58 3.52 -2.10 5.85
CA ARG A 58 2.87 -1.49 7.02
C ARG A 58 1.35 -1.44 6.86
N PHE A 59 0.85 -1.18 5.66
CA PHE A 59 -0.58 -1.19 5.37
C PHE A 59 -1.18 -2.60 5.47
N GLN A 60 -0.48 -3.62 4.94
CA GLN A 60 -0.84 -5.02 5.15
C GLN A 60 -0.89 -5.38 6.65
N GLN A 61 0.11 -4.97 7.43
CA GLN A 61 0.14 -5.21 8.88
C GLN A 61 -0.97 -4.46 9.63
N PHE A 62 -1.31 -3.24 9.20
CA PHE A 62 -2.39 -2.45 9.79
C PHE A 62 -3.75 -3.12 9.58
N THR A 63 -4.01 -3.58 8.35
CA THR A 63 -5.29 -4.22 8.01
C THR A 63 -5.40 -5.65 8.52
N GLY A 64 -4.27 -6.35 8.65
CA GLY A 64 -4.25 -7.80 8.87
C GLY A 64 -4.72 -8.60 7.63
N GLU A 65 -4.96 -7.91 6.51
CA GLU A 65 -5.55 -8.44 5.29
C GLU A 65 -4.60 -8.30 4.10
N PHE A 66 -4.87 -9.05 3.04
CA PHE A 66 -4.06 -9.07 1.82
C PHE A 66 -4.70 -8.24 0.69
N PRO A 67 -3.95 -7.90 -0.38
CA PRO A 67 -4.42 -6.96 -1.39
C PRO A 67 -5.71 -7.34 -2.14
N TRP A 68 -6.07 -8.64 -2.16
CA TRP A 68 -7.33 -9.12 -2.73
C TRP A 68 -8.54 -8.99 -1.79
N HIS A 69 -8.34 -8.61 -0.53
CA HIS A 69 -9.41 -8.31 0.44
C HIS A 69 -9.44 -6.85 0.89
N TRP A 70 -8.47 -6.02 0.49
CA TRP A 70 -8.46 -4.61 0.85
C TRP A 70 -9.66 -3.85 0.25
N ARG A 71 -10.16 -2.90 1.02
CA ARG A 71 -11.34 -2.08 0.72
C ARG A 71 -11.01 -0.59 0.83
N PRO A 72 -11.83 0.28 0.23
CA PRO A 72 -11.67 1.73 0.36
C PRO A 72 -11.65 2.25 1.79
N VAL A 73 -12.41 1.63 2.70
CA VAL A 73 -12.44 2.02 4.12
C VAL A 73 -11.11 1.74 4.83
N ASP A 74 -10.40 0.69 4.42
CA ASP A 74 -9.16 0.29 5.08
C ASP A 74 -8.07 1.36 4.88
N ILE A 75 -8.01 1.99 3.68
CA ILE A 75 -7.10 3.10 3.44
C ILE A 75 -7.53 4.38 4.18
N GLU A 76 -8.82 4.65 4.34
CA GLU A 76 -9.31 5.79 5.13
C GLU A 76 -8.88 5.68 6.59
N GLU A 77 -9.11 4.51 7.20
CA GLU A 77 -8.74 4.22 8.58
C GLU A 77 -7.22 4.28 8.78
N PHE A 78 -6.44 3.72 7.85
CA PHE A 78 -4.99 3.79 7.90
C PHE A 78 -4.48 5.25 7.85
N LEU A 79 -5.00 6.06 6.93
CA LEU A 79 -4.59 7.46 6.82
C LEU A 79 -5.02 8.27 8.05
N ALA A 80 -6.20 8.00 8.62
CA ALA A 80 -6.64 8.60 9.87
C ALA A 80 -5.68 8.26 11.01
N GLU A 81 -5.33 6.98 11.22
CA GLU A 81 -4.34 6.52 12.22
C GLU A 81 -3.01 7.24 12.05
N ARG A 82 -2.49 7.30 10.82
CA ARG A 82 -1.21 7.96 10.54
C ARG A 82 -1.24 9.46 10.85
N ARG A 83 -2.40 10.10 10.73
CA ARG A 83 -2.58 11.54 10.97
C ARG A 83 -2.88 11.88 12.42
N SER A 84 -3.49 10.98 13.19
CA SER A 84 -3.91 11.22 14.58
C SER A 84 -3.13 10.42 15.64
N GLY A 85 -2.24 9.52 15.24
CA GLY A 85 -1.44 8.70 16.16
C GLY A 85 -0.40 9.50 16.95
N GLU A 86 0.37 8.81 17.80
CA GLU A 86 1.36 9.43 18.72
C GLU A 86 2.39 10.33 18.04
N LYS A 87 2.72 10.01 16.78
CA LYS A 87 3.61 10.81 15.93
C LYS A 87 2.88 11.16 14.63
N PRO A 88 2.04 12.21 14.64
CA PRO A 88 1.30 12.64 13.46
C PRO A 88 2.22 12.94 12.29
N ILE A 89 1.91 12.40 11.11
CA ILE A 89 2.66 12.73 9.89
C ILE A 89 2.13 14.01 9.23
N SER A 90 2.98 14.67 8.43
CA SER A 90 2.58 15.83 7.64
C SER A 90 1.56 15.45 6.56
N LEU A 91 0.78 16.43 6.08
CA LEU A 91 -0.17 16.20 4.98
C LEU A 91 0.55 15.78 3.67
N SER A 92 1.78 16.24 3.45
CA SER A 92 2.60 15.82 2.31
C SER A 92 3.00 14.34 2.41
N THR A 93 3.36 13.89 3.62
CA THR A 93 3.65 12.47 3.89
C THR A 93 2.38 11.63 3.73
N LEU A 94 1.24 12.11 4.23
CA LEU A 94 -0.05 11.41 4.11
C LEU A 94 -0.45 11.18 2.65
N ARG A 95 -0.24 12.18 1.78
CA ARG A 95 -0.43 12.07 0.32
C ARG A 95 0.56 11.11 -0.33
N SER A 96 1.83 11.17 0.08
CA SER A 96 2.86 10.26 -0.43
C SER A 96 2.50 8.81 -0.07
N ASP A 97 1.91 8.61 1.10
CA ASP A 97 1.48 7.30 1.56
C ASP A 97 0.29 6.77 0.76
N SER A 98 -0.77 7.56 0.62
CA SER A 98 -1.93 7.16 -0.19
C SER A 98 -1.55 6.89 -1.65
N ASN A 99 -0.65 7.70 -2.21
CA ASN A 99 -0.17 7.50 -3.58
C ASN A 99 0.62 6.20 -3.75
N ALA A 100 1.43 5.80 -2.77
CA ALA A 100 2.18 4.55 -2.85
C ALA A 100 1.24 3.32 -2.82
N VAL A 101 0.19 3.34 -2.00
CA VAL A 101 -0.84 2.29 -1.99
C VAL A 101 -1.59 2.27 -3.33
N ALA A 102 -2.01 3.44 -3.83
CA ALA A 102 -2.67 3.56 -5.13
C ALA A 102 -1.83 2.99 -6.28
N MET A 103 -0.52 3.27 -6.28
CA MET A 103 0.42 2.76 -7.28
C MET A 103 0.62 1.25 -7.19
N PHE A 104 0.62 0.69 -5.98
CA PHE A 104 0.70 -0.76 -5.79
C PHE A 104 -0.58 -1.44 -6.28
N CYS A 105 -1.76 -0.94 -5.91
CA CYS A 105 -3.05 -1.43 -6.43
C CYS A 105 -3.08 -1.36 -7.96
N ALA A 106 -2.67 -0.24 -8.56
CA ALA A 106 -2.59 -0.08 -10.00
C ALA A 106 -1.64 -1.10 -10.68
N TYR A 107 -0.53 -1.46 -10.02
CA TYR A 107 0.35 -2.54 -10.49
C TYR A 107 -0.37 -3.90 -10.46
N LEU A 108 -1.09 -4.22 -9.38
CA LEU A 108 -1.80 -5.50 -9.23
C LEU A 108 -2.97 -5.65 -10.19
N THR A 109 -3.71 -4.57 -10.46
CA THR A 109 -4.89 -4.60 -11.32
C THR A 109 -4.55 -4.53 -12.80
N HIS A 110 -3.29 -4.25 -13.16
CA HIS A 110 -2.91 -4.11 -14.56
C HIS A 110 -2.81 -5.48 -15.25
N PRO A 111 -3.57 -5.74 -16.35
CA PRO A 111 -3.66 -7.08 -16.96
C PRO A 111 -2.32 -7.68 -17.40
N ALA A 112 -1.38 -6.84 -17.85
CA ALA A 112 -0.06 -7.31 -18.30
C ALA A 112 0.77 -8.04 -17.23
N TYR A 113 0.42 -7.94 -15.94
CA TYR A 113 1.12 -8.65 -14.87
C TYR A 113 0.37 -9.89 -14.37
N GLY A 114 -0.87 -10.14 -14.83
CA GLY A 114 -1.63 -11.36 -14.54
C GLY A 114 -1.94 -11.62 -13.06
N ARG A 115 -1.76 -10.63 -12.17
CA ARG A 115 -1.94 -10.79 -10.72
C ARG A 115 -3.40 -11.01 -10.34
N ALA A 116 -4.33 -10.32 -11.00
CA ALA A 116 -5.75 -10.50 -10.77
C ALA A 116 -6.21 -11.94 -11.07
N ASP A 117 -5.88 -12.47 -12.25
CA ASP A 117 -6.25 -13.84 -12.62
C ASP A 117 -5.61 -14.88 -11.70
N PHE A 118 -4.37 -14.63 -11.25
CA PHE A 118 -3.70 -15.48 -10.28
C PHE A 118 -4.46 -15.50 -8.93
N CYS A 119 -4.82 -14.33 -8.39
CA CYS A 119 -5.57 -14.25 -7.15
C CYS A 119 -6.94 -14.92 -7.28
N GLN A 120 -7.66 -14.70 -8.39
CA GLN A 120 -8.96 -15.31 -8.62
C GLN A 120 -8.91 -16.84 -8.53
N ARG A 121 -7.88 -17.45 -9.14
CA ARG A 121 -7.70 -18.91 -9.12
C ARG A 121 -7.22 -19.45 -7.78
N THR A 122 -6.48 -18.65 -7.01
CA THR A 122 -5.81 -19.11 -5.78
C THR A 122 -6.66 -18.85 -4.54
N PHE A 123 -7.34 -17.71 -4.49
CA PHE A 123 -8.06 -17.20 -3.32
C PHE A 123 -9.55 -16.97 -3.57
N GLY A 124 -10.01 -17.04 -4.81
CA GLY A 124 -11.41 -16.73 -5.17
C GLY A 124 -11.72 -15.24 -5.26
N GLU A 125 -10.76 -14.37 -4.95
CA GLU A 125 -10.89 -12.92 -4.92
C GLU A 125 -9.83 -12.22 -5.79
N ILE A 126 -10.05 -10.95 -6.13
CA ILE A 126 -9.13 -10.16 -6.96
C ILE A 126 -8.70 -8.86 -6.28
N PRO A 127 -7.45 -8.40 -6.50
CA PRO A 127 -7.04 -7.07 -6.08
C PRO A 127 -7.82 -5.99 -6.83
N ALA A 128 -8.09 -4.88 -6.15
CA ALA A 128 -8.78 -3.72 -6.71
C ALA A 128 -8.03 -2.41 -6.39
N GLN A 129 -8.37 -1.35 -7.13
CA GLN A 129 -8.04 0.00 -6.70
C GLN A 129 -8.89 0.34 -5.48
N ILE A 130 -8.26 0.81 -4.42
CA ILE A 130 -8.93 1.24 -3.17
C ILE A 130 -8.74 2.73 -2.91
N CYS A 131 -7.78 3.36 -3.58
CA CYS A 131 -7.50 4.79 -3.48
C CYS A 131 -8.24 5.54 -4.59
N PHE A 132 -9.16 6.40 -4.18
CA PHE A 132 -9.99 7.24 -5.03
C PHE A 132 -9.91 8.70 -4.58
N GLU A 133 -10.45 9.58 -5.41
CA GLU A 133 -10.46 11.03 -5.14
C GLU A 133 -11.22 11.40 -3.85
N TRP A 134 -12.23 10.60 -3.50
CA TRP A 134 -13.12 10.86 -2.36
C TRP A 134 -12.58 10.34 -1.01
N ASN A 135 -11.64 9.39 -1.00
CA ASN A 135 -11.07 8.82 0.24
C ASN A 135 -9.57 9.08 0.45
N THR A 136 -8.93 9.87 -0.43
CA THR A 136 -7.52 10.23 -0.27
C THR A 136 -7.31 11.74 -0.23
N PRO A 137 -6.27 12.25 0.47
CA PRO A 137 -6.03 13.68 0.54
C PRO A 137 -5.76 14.27 -0.85
N ARG A 138 -6.59 15.23 -1.27
CA ARG A 138 -6.43 15.94 -2.54
C ARG A 138 -5.17 16.82 -2.57
N HIS A 139 -4.61 17.01 -3.76
CA HIS A 139 -3.50 17.93 -4.01
C HIS A 139 -4.06 19.36 -4.14
N THR A 140 -3.87 20.21 -3.13
CA THR A 140 -4.18 21.65 -3.21
C THR A 140 -2.99 22.36 -3.86
N THR A 141 -2.86 22.27 -5.19
CA THR A 141 -2.03 23.22 -5.97
C THR A 141 -2.87 24.17 -6.81
N ASP A 142 -4.16 24.30 -6.52
CA ASP A 142 -5.05 25.33 -7.11
C ASP A 142 -5.52 26.39 -6.09
N ASP A 143 -4.91 26.44 -4.89
CA ASP A 143 -5.15 27.52 -3.90
C ASP A 143 -3.94 28.47 -3.79
N ALA A 144 -3.40 28.90 -4.92
CA ALA A 144 -2.49 30.03 -5.01
C ALA A 144 -2.99 31.03 -6.06
N GLY A 145 -4.20 31.56 -5.81
CA GLY A 145 -4.84 32.55 -6.67
C GLY A 145 -5.78 33.44 -5.87
N GLY A 146 -5.26 34.24 -4.93
CA GLY A 146 -6.09 35.26 -4.28
C GLY A 146 -5.61 35.79 -2.93
N ALA A 147 -4.38 36.27 -2.82
CA ALA A 147 -4.03 37.29 -1.82
C ALA A 147 -2.84 38.13 -2.29
N ALA A 148 -2.97 38.73 -3.47
CA ALA A 148 -2.13 39.87 -3.82
C ALA A 148 -2.60 41.09 -3.02
N HIS A 149 -1.82 41.43 -2.00
CA HIS A 149 -1.35 42.77 -1.72
C HIS A 149 -2.25 43.95 -2.16
N HIS A 150 -3.01 44.50 -1.22
CA HIS A 150 -3.17 45.95 -1.12
C HIS A 150 -2.70 46.40 0.26
N ARG A 151 -1.41 46.72 0.37
CA ARG A 151 -0.99 47.80 1.27
C ARG A 151 -1.46 49.10 0.65
N GLY A 152 -2.44 49.72 1.28
CA GLY A 152 -2.77 51.12 1.12
C GLY A 152 -2.91 51.71 2.51
N ASN A 153 -1.80 52.18 3.05
CA ASN A 153 -1.79 53.15 4.14
C ASN A 153 -2.60 54.38 3.67
N ASN A 154 -3.33 55.03 4.56
CA ASN A 154 -3.29 56.49 4.79
C ASN A 154 -4.40 56.93 5.76
N HIS A 155 -3.93 57.55 6.84
CA HIS A 155 -4.61 58.53 7.70
C HIS A 155 -5.57 59.45 6.92
N TRP A 156 -6.66 59.91 7.54
CA TRP A 156 -7.01 61.34 7.77
C TRP A 156 -8.30 61.46 8.62
N SER A 157 -8.20 62.35 9.63
CA SER A 157 -9.20 63.07 10.44
C SER A 157 -10.26 62.33 11.25
#